data_AF-A0A847FSK4-F1
#
_entry.id   AF-A0A847FSK4-F1
#
_cell.length_a   1.000
_cell.length_b   1.000
_cell.length_c   1.000
_cell.angle_alpha   90.00
_cell.angle_beta   90.00
_cell.angle_gamma   90.00
#
_symmetry.space_group_name_H-M   'P 1'
#
loop_
_entity.id
_entity.type
_entity.pdbx_description
1 polymer ?
#
loop_
_entity_poly.entity_id
_entity_poly.type
_entity_poly.pdbx_seq_one_letter_code
_entity_poly.pdbx_strand_id
1 'polypeptide(L)'
;IPPEAMVLEMYMSGEMETVFRAFRERGFFPASEVHGPTAMYGGFVRTMEMMISDLPSRFRQTLEDISSGEFAQRFQAEREAGYPSLTQALSMAGEQDPIAQPIAQAEARVRSLLGIKQQEAGR
;
A
#
# COMPACT_ATOMS: atom_id res chain seq x y z
N ILE A 1 7.38 -16.75 9.39
CA ILE A 1 6.26 -16.19 10.18
C ILE A 1 4.98 -16.81 9.60
N PRO A 2 4.00 -17.27 10.40
CA PRO A 2 2.72 -17.76 9.89
C PRO A 2 2.05 -16.70 8.99
N PRO A 3 1.43 -17.09 7.86
CA PRO A 3 0.78 -16.13 6.95
C PRO A 3 -0.25 -15.22 7.65
N GLU A 4 -0.99 -15.76 8.62
CA GLU A 4 -1.97 -15.03 9.43
C GLU A 4 -1.32 -13.94 10.27
N ALA A 5 -0.19 -14.26 10.91
CA ALA A 5 0.57 -13.28 11.67
C ALA A 5 1.13 -12.19 10.74
N MET A 6 1.59 -12.55 9.54
CA MET A 6 2.05 -11.56 8.56
C MET A 6 0.95 -10.58 8.15
N VAL A 7 -0.24 -11.05 7.77
CA VAL A 7 -1.33 -10.14 7.36
C VAL A 7 -1.87 -9.29 8.52
N LEU A 8 -1.87 -9.83 9.74
CA LEU A 8 -2.22 -9.09 10.96
C LEU A 8 -1.24 -7.95 11.23
N GLU A 9 0.06 -8.24 11.22
CA GLU A 9 1.10 -7.23 11.44
C GLU A 9 1.16 -6.18 10.32
N MET A 10 0.86 -6.56 9.07
CA MET A 10 0.99 -5.63 7.94
C MET A 10 -0.21 -4.68 7.78
N TYR A 11 -1.45 -5.16 7.89
CA TYR A 11 -2.61 -4.28 7.63
C TYR A 11 -3.92 -4.70 8.31
N MET A 12 -4.10 -5.95 8.75
CA MET A 12 -5.38 -6.38 9.30
C MET A 12 -5.62 -5.98 10.77
N SER A 13 -4.60 -5.50 11.50
CA SER A 13 -4.71 -5.12 12.92
C SER A 13 -5.43 -3.79 13.18
N GLY A 14 -5.54 -2.91 12.17
CA GLY A 14 -6.00 -1.52 12.35
C GLY A 14 -4.93 -0.57 12.93
N GLU A 15 -3.71 -1.04 13.17
CA GLU A 15 -2.62 -0.18 13.63
C GLU A 15 -2.30 0.93 12.62
N MET A 16 -2.29 0.59 11.32
CA MET A 16 -2.06 1.58 10.26
C MET A 16 -3.12 2.69 10.27
N GLU A 17 -4.40 2.37 10.45
CA GLU A 17 -5.46 3.37 10.56
C GLU A 17 -5.25 4.31 11.76
N THR A 18 -4.79 3.76 12.89
CA THR A 18 -4.48 4.52 14.10
C THR A 18 -3.30 5.47 13.86
N VAL A 19 -2.26 5.02 13.15
CA VAL A 19 -1.11 5.85 12.76
C VAL A 19 -1.53 7.00 11.85
N PHE A 20 -2.30 6.73 10.79
CA PHE A 20 -2.77 7.79 9.88
C PHE A 20 -3.74 8.77 10.57
N ARG A 21 -4.56 8.29 11.51
CA ARG A 21 -5.37 9.17 12.36
C ARG A 21 -4.49 10.10 13.19
N ALA A 22 -3.41 9.59 13.79
CA ALA A 22 -2.48 10.40 14.55
C ALA A 22 -1.78 11.46 13.67
N PHE A 23 -1.39 11.12 12.43
CA PHE A 23 -0.85 12.11 11.48
C PHE A 23 -1.83 13.25 11.22
N ARG A 24 -3.11 12.94 11.00
CA ARG A 24 -4.16 13.95 10.79
C ARG A 24 -4.38 14.83 12.01
N GLU A 25 -4.36 14.25 13.21
CA GLU A 25 -4.74 14.95 14.44
C GLU A 25 -3.58 15.70 15.11
N ARG A 26 -2.34 15.26 14.90
CA ARG A 26 -1.15 15.74 15.62
C ARG A 26 -0.03 16.23 14.70
N GLY A 27 -0.13 15.99 13.39
CA GLY A 27 0.93 16.23 12.43
C GLY A 27 1.88 15.04 12.30
N PHE A 28 2.62 15.00 11.19
CA PHE A 28 3.47 13.86 10.83
C PHE A 28 4.57 13.55 11.86
N PHE A 29 5.37 14.54 12.23
CA PHE A 29 6.47 14.33 13.17
C PHE A 29 6.02 14.07 14.62
N PRO A 30 5.06 14.84 15.19
CA PRO A 30 4.60 14.60 16.57
C PRO A 30 3.87 13.26 16.75
N ALA A 31 3.23 12.76 15.69
CA ALA A 31 2.61 11.44 15.71
C ALA A 31 3.64 10.29 15.72
N SER A 32 4.89 10.52 15.33
CA SER A 32 5.91 9.48 15.42
C SER A 32 6.34 9.22 16.87
N GLU A 33 6.28 10.25 17.73
CA GLU A 33 6.68 10.18 19.14
C GLU A 33 5.83 9.22 20.01
N VAL A 34 4.65 8.79 19.53
CA VAL A 34 3.83 7.79 20.25
C VAL A 34 4.34 6.36 20.07
N HIS A 35 5.35 6.12 19.23
CA HIS A 35 5.97 4.81 19.09
C HIS A 35 7.11 4.62 20.10
N GLY A 36 7.31 3.38 20.56
CA GLY A 36 8.42 3.04 21.44
C GLY A 36 9.79 3.39 20.82
N PRO A 37 10.85 3.53 21.64
CA PRO A 37 12.15 4.03 21.19
C PRO A 37 12.77 3.21 20.05
N THR A 38 12.55 1.89 20.02
CA THR A 38 13.01 1.00 18.93
C THR A 38 12.32 1.31 17.59
N ALA A 39 11.01 1.54 17.61
CA ALA A 39 10.24 1.84 16.40
C ALA A 39 10.60 3.24 15.86
N MET A 40 10.81 4.21 16.76
CA MET A 40 11.31 5.54 16.40
C MET A 40 12.70 5.48 15.74
N TYR A 41 13.64 4.78 16.36
CA TYR A 41 14.99 4.64 15.81
C TYR A 41 14.99 3.93 14.45
N GLY A 42 14.31 2.79 14.36
CA GLY A 42 14.23 2.01 13.12
C GLY A 42 13.54 2.78 11.99
N GLY A 43 12.40 3.42 12.27
CA GLY A 43 11.67 4.22 11.31
C GLY A 43 12.48 5.42 10.80
N PHE A 44 13.17 6.12 11.70
CA PHE A 44 14.00 7.27 11.33
C PHE A 44 15.20 6.86 10.48
N VAL A 45 15.97 5.85 10.91
CA VAL A 45 17.14 5.36 10.15
C VAL A 45 16.72 4.90 8.76
N ARG A 46 15.65 4.11 8.66
CA ARG A 46 15.17 3.61 7.37
C ARG A 46 14.66 4.73 6.45
N THR A 47 14.01 5.76 7.02
CA THR A 47 13.58 6.95 6.26
C THR A 47 14.79 7.70 5.70
N MET A 48 15.86 7.87 6.49
CA MET A 48 17.09 8.50 6.03
C MET A 48 17.74 7.72 4.87
N GLU A 49 17.80 6.39 4.97
CA GLU A 49 18.28 5.53 3.88
C GLU A 49 17.46 5.72 2.59
N MET A 50 16.13 5.78 2.71
CA MET A 50 15.25 6.04 1.56
C MET A 50 15.46 7.43 0.95
N MET A 51 15.75 8.46 1.75
CA MET A 51 16.04 9.79 1.21
C MET A 51 17.38 9.89 0.47
N ILE A 52 18.33 9.02 0.81
CA ILE A 52 19.62 8.90 0.12
C ILE A 52 19.52 7.96 -1.10
N SER A 53 18.43 7.20 -1.22
CA SER A 53 18.17 6.32 -2.36
C SER A 53 17.75 7.10 -3.63
N ASP A 54 17.42 6.36 -4.70
CA ASP A 54 16.90 6.92 -5.94
C ASP A 54 15.44 7.41 -5.85
N LEU A 55 14.76 7.16 -4.72
CA LEU A 55 13.35 7.47 -4.52
C LEU A 55 12.99 8.95 -4.76
N PRO A 56 13.75 9.96 -4.28
CA PRO A 56 13.46 11.35 -4.57
C PRO A 56 13.55 11.67 -6.07
N SER A 57 14.48 11.03 -6.79
CA SER A 57 14.61 11.21 -8.24
C SER A 57 13.43 10.59 -8.98
N ARG A 58 12.97 9.41 -8.56
CA ARG A 58 11.75 8.79 -9.09
C ARG A 58 10.52 9.68 -8.89
N PHE A 59 10.35 10.28 -7.71
CA PHE A 59 9.25 11.22 -7.47
C PHE A 59 9.29 12.44 -8.39
N ARG A 60 10.48 13.02 -8.63
CA ARG A 60 10.61 14.13 -9.58
C ARG A 60 10.26 13.70 -11.00
N GLN A 61 10.73 12.53 -11.44
CA GLN A 61 10.43 12.02 -12.76
C GLN A 61 8.94 11.71 -12.96
N THR A 62 8.27 11.14 -11.96
CA THR A 62 6.81 10.96 -11.98
C THR A 62 6.07 12.28 -12.04
N LEU A 63 6.53 13.29 -11.29
CA LEU A 63 5.92 14.62 -11.36
C LEU A 63 6.12 15.26 -12.74
N GLU A 64 7.31 15.15 -13.33
CA GLU A 64 7.60 15.65 -14.67
C GLU A 64 6.67 15.01 -15.70
N ASP A 65 6.56 13.67 -15.67
CA ASP A 65 5.67 12.87 -16.52
C ASP A 65 4.18 13.26 -16.42
N ILE A 66 3.72 13.61 -15.21
CA ILE A 66 2.36 14.13 -14.99
C ILE A 66 2.24 15.56 -15.54
N SER A 67 3.22 16.41 -15.24
CA SER A 67 3.18 17.84 -15.56
C SER A 67 3.37 18.15 -17.05
N SER A 68 4.11 17.30 -17.77
CA SER A 68 4.31 17.38 -19.22
C SER A 68 3.09 16.90 -20.01
N GLY A 69 2.15 16.20 -19.36
CA GLY A 69 0.99 15.58 -20.00
C GLY A 69 1.29 14.22 -20.63
N GLU A 70 2.50 13.68 -20.52
CA GLU A 70 2.85 12.35 -21.04
C GLU A 70 2.00 11.25 -20.41
N PHE A 71 1.76 11.32 -19.08
CA PHE A 71 0.83 10.41 -18.42
C PHE A 71 -0.56 10.42 -19.07
N ALA A 72 -1.10 11.62 -19.35
CA ALA A 72 -2.42 11.77 -19.92
C ALA A 72 -2.50 11.17 -21.34
N GLN A 73 -1.47 11.37 -22.16
CA GLN A 73 -1.39 10.79 -23.51
C GLN A 73 -1.34 9.26 -23.45
N ARG A 74 -0.50 8.68 -22.57
CA ARG A 74 -0.41 7.23 -22.41
C ARG A 74 -1.72 6.62 -21.89
N PHE A 75 -2.39 7.29 -20.95
CA PHE A 75 -3.67 6.81 -20.42
C PHE A 75 -4.80 6.89 -21.46
N GLN A 76 -4.80 7.90 -22.33
CA GLN A 76 -5.73 7.97 -23.46
C GLN A 76 -5.50 6.86 -24.47
N ALA A 77 -4.25 6.59 -24.84
CA ALA A 77 -3.90 5.48 -25.72
C ALA A 77 -4.31 4.11 -25.13
N GLU A 78 -4.08 3.90 -23.82
CA GLU A 78 -4.54 2.71 -23.10
C GLU A 78 -6.06 2.55 -23.16
N ARG A 79 -6.81 3.65 -23.00
CA ARG A 79 -8.28 3.64 -23.14
C ARG A 79 -8.72 3.31 -24.57
N GLU A 80 -8.10 3.92 -25.58
CA GLU A 80 -8.39 3.65 -26.99
C GLU A 80 -8.10 2.20 -27.37
N ALA A 81 -7.08 1.60 -26.75
CA ALA A 81 -6.74 0.19 -26.88
C ALA A 81 -7.63 -0.75 -26.05
N GLY A 82 -8.58 -0.24 -25.27
CA GLY A 82 -9.52 -1.05 -24.48
C GLY A 82 -8.97 -1.55 -23.14
N TYR A 83 -8.02 -0.84 -22.53
CA TYR A 83 -7.44 -1.12 -21.21
C TYR A 83 -6.70 -2.48 -21.06
N PRO A 84 -5.78 -2.85 -21.96
CA PRO A 84 -5.02 -4.11 -21.86
C PRO A 84 -4.17 -4.21 -20.59
N SER A 85 -3.51 -3.12 -20.17
CA SER A 85 -2.67 -3.06 -18.98
C SER A 85 -3.50 -3.16 -17.70
N LEU A 86 -4.67 -2.52 -17.65
CA LEU A 86 -5.60 -2.67 -16.53
C LEU A 86 -6.12 -4.11 -16.41
N THR A 87 -6.47 -4.71 -17.55
CA THR A 87 -6.91 -6.12 -17.59
C THR A 87 -5.83 -7.05 -17.04
N GLN A 88 -4.57 -6.82 -17.42
CA GLN A 88 -3.44 -7.57 -16.87
C GLN A 88 -3.28 -7.34 -15.37
N ALA A 89 -3.35 -6.09 -14.90
CA ALA A 89 -3.24 -5.77 -13.48
C ALA A 89 -4.33 -6.43 -12.63
N LEU A 90 -5.58 -6.43 -13.11
CA LEU A 90 -6.70 -7.13 -12.45
C LEU A 90 -6.50 -8.65 -12.42
N SER A 91 -5.94 -9.23 -13.50
CA SER A 91 -5.61 -10.65 -13.51
C SER A 91 -4.55 -11.00 -12.46
N MET A 92 -3.53 -10.15 -12.29
CA MET A 92 -2.46 -10.36 -11.30
C MET A 92 -2.93 -10.10 -9.87
N ALA A 93 -3.88 -9.19 -9.68
CA ALA A 93 -4.49 -8.90 -8.38
C ALA A 93 -5.58 -9.90 -7.98
N GLY A 94 -6.02 -10.76 -8.90
CA GLY A 94 -7.03 -11.76 -8.62
C GLY A 94 -6.57 -12.76 -7.57
N GLU A 95 -7.47 -13.19 -6.68
CA GLU A 95 -7.18 -14.14 -5.59
C GLU A 95 -6.62 -15.50 -6.09
N GLN A 96 -6.75 -15.78 -7.39
CA GLN A 96 -6.27 -16.98 -8.06
C GLN A 96 -4.83 -16.84 -8.58
N ASP A 97 -4.24 -15.63 -8.57
CA ASP A 97 -2.84 -15.41 -8.96
C ASP A 97 -1.89 -16.06 -7.95
N PRO A 98 -0.83 -16.79 -8.38
CA PRO A 98 0.09 -17.49 -7.48
C PRO A 98 0.79 -16.60 -6.44
N ILE A 99 0.96 -15.31 -6.73
CA ILE A 99 1.58 -14.34 -5.82
C ILE A 99 0.56 -13.83 -4.79
N ALA A 100 -0.68 -13.55 -5.23
CA ALA A 100 -1.74 -13.02 -4.36
C ALA A 100 -2.39 -14.11 -3.49
N GLN A 101 -2.46 -15.34 -3.99
CA GLN A 101 -3.20 -16.45 -3.39
C GLN A 101 -2.80 -16.74 -1.92
N PRO A 102 -1.51 -16.81 -1.53
CA PRO A 102 -1.15 -17.12 -0.15
C PRO A 102 -1.62 -16.05 0.85
N ILE A 103 -1.58 -14.78 0.43
CA ILE A 103 -2.02 -13.64 1.24
C ILE A 103 -3.55 -13.65 1.34
N ALA A 104 -4.26 -13.79 0.23
CA ALA A 104 -5.72 -13.85 0.18
C ALA A 104 -6.28 -14.98 1.06
N GLN A 105 -5.66 -16.16 1.02
CA GLN A 105 -6.07 -17.28 1.88
C GLN A 105 -5.83 -17.00 3.37
N ALA A 106 -4.72 -16.36 3.71
CA ALA A 106 -4.43 -15.96 5.09
C ALA A 106 -5.46 -14.95 5.59
N GLU A 107 -5.80 -13.94 4.79
CA GLU A 107 -6.86 -12.99 5.10
C GLU A 107 -8.21 -13.68 5.33
N ALA A 108 -8.61 -14.59 4.44
CA ALA A 108 -9.88 -15.30 4.55
C ALA A 108 -9.97 -16.08 5.86
N ARG A 109 -8.88 -16.74 6.27
CA ARG A 109 -8.82 -17.45 7.57
C ARG A 109 -8.93 -16.49 8.74
N VAL A 110 -8.18 -15.38 8.74
CA VAL A 110 -8.24 -14.37 9.81
C VAL A 110 -9.64 -13.77 9.91
N ARG A 111 -10.27 -13.37 8.79
CA ARG A 111 -11.63 -12.83 8.77
C ARG A 111 -12.65 -13.80 9.32
N SER A 112 -12.55 -15.08 8.94
CA SER A 112 -13.43 -16.15 9.44
C SER A 112 -13.30 -16.31 10.95
N LEU A 113 -12.07 -16.34 11.48
CA LEU A 113 -11.80 -16.47 12.91
C LEU A 113 -12.28 -15.27 13.72
N LEU A 114 -12.19 -14.06 13.16
CA LEU A 114 -12.59 -12.81 13.82
C LEU A 114 -14.07 -12.42 13.57
N GLY A 115 -14.81 -13.19 12.76
CA GLY A 115 -16.20 -12.88 12.40
C GLY A 115 -16.36 -11.60 11.56
N ILE A 116 -15.31 -11.17 10.87
CA ILE A 116 -15.31 -9.95 10.05
C ILE A 116 -15.98 -10.27 8.71
N LYS A 117 -17.13 -9.66 8.44
CA LYS A 117 -17.77 -9.76 7.12
C LYS A 117 -16.97 -8.96 6.09
N GLN A 118 -16.67 -9.57 4.95
CA GLN A 118 -16.11 -8.85 3.81
C GLN A 118 -17.17 -7.87 3.30
N GLN A 119 -16.85 -6.59 3.27
CA GLN A 119 -17.68 -5.63 2.55
C GLN A 119 -17.40 -5.85 1.05
N GLU A 120 -18.45 -6.15 0.28
CA GLU A 120 -18.34 -6.15 -1.18
C GLU A 120 -17.91 -4.75 -1.61
N ALA A 121 -16.90 -4.68 -2.48
CA ALA A 121 -16.48 -3.41 -3.06
C ALA A 121 -17.70 -2.76 -3.72
N GLY A 122 -18.13 -1.62 -3.18
CA GLY A 122 -19.23 -0.84 -3.73
C GLY A 122 -18.94 -0.53 -5.20
N ARG A 123 -19.84 -0.96 -6.08
CA ARG A 123 -19.83 -0.60 -7.50
C ARG A 123 -20.29 0.84 -7.67
#